data_AF-A0A3D9C9W2-F1
#
_entry.id   AF-A0A3D9C9W2-F1
#
_cell.length_a   1.000
_cell.length_b   1.000
_cell.length_c   1.000
_cell.angle_alpha   90.00
_cell.angle_beta   90.00
_cell.angle_gamma   90.00
#
_symmetry.space_group_name_H-M   'P 1'
#
loop_
_entity.id
_entity.type
_entity.pdbx_description
1 polymer ?
#
loop_
_entity_poly.entity_id
_entity_poly.type
_entity_poly.pdbx_seq_one_letter_code
_entity_poly.pdbx_strand_id
1 'polypeptide(L)'
;MPLRDLEENDLSRYAFKALTTWGNIEDFKHFLPRLFDICARGSSKVDTDLLLRKLEYGNFKMWPEDERAAVEAFIWQWWQYRIATQSYFDHETFTGIYKISGDLDKILECWNTNIRENGFKILVDCIDNYYSDLIYDGKIFKDFKSEDIKKINSWIVKNKTNLEEGFFYFENKDVEFAETVSNVLFTVEKNCENLK
;
A
#
# COMPACT_ATOMS: atom_id res chain seq x y z
N MET A 1 -29.46 1.67 15.08
CA MET A 1 -29.02 2.43 13.89
C MET A 1 -28.58 1.43 12.84
N PRO A 2 -29.02 1.55 11.58
CA PRO A 2 -28.53 0.71 10.48
C PRO A 2 -27.00 0.77 10.37
N LEU A 3 -26.36 -0.36 10.01
CA LEU A 3 -24.90 -0.44 9.87
C LEU A 3 -24.34 0.62 8.92
N ARG A 4 -25.08 0.95 7.85
CA ARG A 4 -24.68 1.93 6.84
C ARG A 4 -24.66 3.38 7.34
N ASP A 5 -25.34 3.65 8.45
CA ASP A 5 -25.46 5.00 9.02
C ASP A 5 -24.43 5.26 10.13
N LEU A 6 -23.61 4.26 10.49
CA LEU A 6 -22.54 4.40 11.48
C LEU A 6 -21.36 5.19 10.89
N GLU A 7 -21.01 6.32 11.47
CA GLU A 7 -19.89 7.15 11.01
C GLU A 7 -18.57 6.79 11.71
N GLU A 8 -17.46 7.41 11.28
CA GLU A 8 -16.12 7.15 11.83
C GLU A 8 -16.04 7.31 13.37
N ASN A 9 -16.84 8.22 13.94
CA ASN A 9 -16.91 8.42 15.39
C ASN A 9 -17.55 7.25 16.13
N ASP A 10 -18.54 6.61 15.50
CA ASP A 10 -19.26 5.50 16.10
C ASP A 10 -18.40 4.24 16.09
N LEU A 11 -17.56 4.08 15.06
CA LEU A 11 -16.80 2.86 14.81
C LEU A 11 -15.31 2.91 15.15
N SER A 12 -14.69 4.08 15.28
CA SER A 12 -13.26 4.20 15.61
C SER A 12 -12.86 3.43 16.88
N ARG A 13 -13.66 3.57 17.94
CA ARG A 13 -13.42 2.85 19.20
C ARG A 13 -13.61 1.34 19.06
N TYR A 14 -14.59 0.91 18.26
CA TYR A 14 -14.78 -0.50 17.95
C TYR A 14 -13.61 -1.05 17.14
N ALA A 15 -13.19 -0.37 16.07
CA ALA A 15 -12.07 -0.77 15.21
C ALA A 15 -10.78 -1.01 16.01
N PHE A 16 -10.48 -0.13 16.97
CA PHE A 16 -9.35 -0.28 17.89
C PHE A 16 -9.44 -1.54 18.76
N LYS A 17 -10.64 -1.81 19.30
CA LYS A 17 -10.87 -2.85 20.31
C LYS A 17 -11.31 -4.20 19.75
N ALA A 18 -11.69 -4.26 18.47
CA ALA A 18 -12.20 -5.45 17.82
C ALA A 18 -11.23 -6.63 18.00
N LEU A 19 -11.79 -7.82 18.26
CA LEU A 19 -11.10 -9.11 18.44
C LEU A 19 -10.19 -9.22 19.67
N THR A 20 -9.76 -8.11 20.28
CA THR A 20 -8.88 -8.13 21.45
C THR A 20 -9.65 -7.92 22.75
N THR A 21 -10.57 -6.96 22.77
CA THR A 21 -11.38 -6.65 23.95
C THR A 21 -12.86 -6.61 23.66
N TRP A 22 -13.27 -6.22 22.45
CA TRP A 22 -14.67 -6.10 22.07
C TRP A 22 -15.01 -7.02 20.90
N GLY A 23 -16.11 -7.76 21.05
CA GLY A 23 -16.66 -8.65 20.04
C GLY A 23 -15.81 -9.87 19.73
N ASN A 24 -16.36 -10.75 18.90
CA ASN A 24 -15.71 -11.92 18.34
C ASN A 24 -15.52 -11.76 16.82
N ILE A 25 -15.12 -12.85 16.15
CA ILE A 25 -14.88 -12.86 14.70
C ILE A 25 -16.13 -12.54 13.88
N GLU A 26 -17.31 -12.99 14.32
CA GLU A 26 -18.57 -12.74 13.63
C GLU A 26 -19.00 -11.27 13.78
N ASP A 27 -18.78 -10.68 14.96
CA ASP A 27 -18.96 -9.23 15.13
C ASP A 27 -18.03 -8.45 14.19
N PHE A 28 -16.75 -8.84 14.11
CA PHE A 28 -15.79 -8.17 13.25
C PHE A 28 -16.18 -8.25 11.78
N LYS A 29 -16.55 -9.43 11.29
CA LYS A 29 -17.08 -9.64 9.94
C LYS A 29 -18.33 -8.79 9.68
N HIS A 30 -19.21 -8.66 10.66
CA HIS A 30 -20.41 -7.84 10.54
C HIS A 30 -20.09 -6.35 10.32
N PHE A 31 -19.12 -5.80 11.05
CA PHE A 31 -18.74 -4.39 10.95
C PHE A 31 -17.72 -4.08 9.84
N LEU A 32 -16.97 -5.09 9.37
CA LEU A 32 -15.88 -4.94 8.41
C LEU A 32 -16.28 -4.20 7.12
N PRO A 33 -17.43 -4.49 6.46
CA PRO A 33 -17.81 -3.78 5.24
C PRO A 33 -17.95 -2.26 5.45
N ARG A 34 -18.45 -1.85 6.62
CA ARG A 34 -18.59 -0.41 6.94
C ARG A 34 -17.27 0.22 7.34
N LEU A 35 -16.41 -0.51 8.07
CA LEU A 35 -15.05 -0.04 8.37
C LEU A 35 -14.25 0.22 7.09
N PHE A 36 -14.36 -0.69 6.11
CA PHE A 36 -13.75 -0.53 4.80
C PHE A 36 -14.28 0.68 4.02
N ASP A 37 -15.60 0.89 3.99
CA ASP A 37 -16.20 2.08 3.37
C ASP A 37 -15.71 3.38 4.03
N ILE A 38 -15.57 3.40 5.36
CA ILE A 38 -15.01 4.54 6.09
C ILE A 38 -13.53 4.77 5.73
N CYS A 39 -12.69 3.72 5.72
CA CYS A 39 -11.29 3.82 5.30
C CYS A 39 -11.14 4.30 3.85
N ALA A 40 -11.97 3.79 2.93
CA ALA A 40 -11.93 4.18 1.52
C ALA A 40 -12.23 5.67 1.29
N ARG A 41 -13.01 6.29 2.18
CA ARG A 41 -13.31 7.74 2.17
C ARG A 41 -12.22 8.60 2.78
N GLY A 42 -11.10 8.01 3.23
CA GLY A 42 -9.97 8.75 3.82
C GLY A 42 -10.21 9.19 5.26
N SER A 43 -10.92 8.39 6.06
CA SER A 43 -11.16 8.71 7.47
C SER A 43 -9.85 8.94 8.24
N SER A 44 -9.87 9.89 9.16
CA SER A 44 -8.74 10.17 10.06
C SER A 44 -8.79 9.40 11.38
N LYS A 45 -9.92 8.73 11.67
CA LYS A 45 -10.18 8.10 12.98
C LYS A 45 -10.16 6.57 12.96
N VAL A 46 -10.43 5.99 11.80
CA VAL A 46 -10.24 4.56 11.55
C VAL A 46 -8.90 4.39 10.85
N ASP A 47 -7.92 3.95 11.62
CA ASP A 47 -6.58 3.63 11.15
C ASP A 47 -6.62 2.38 10.26
N THR A 48 -6.04 2.47 9.07
CA THR A 48 -6.11 1.38 8.12
C THR A 48 -5.05 0.30 8.33
N ASP A 49 -3.84 0.65 8.79
CA ASP A 49 -2.84 -0.35 9.21
C ASP A 49 -3.43 -1.22 10.31
N LEU A 50 -4.06 -0.58 11.30
CA LEU A 50 -4.73 -1.26 12.38
C LEU A 50 -5.81 -2.22 11.85
N LEU A 51 -6.65 -1.77 10.91
CA LEU A 51 -7.71 -2.61 10.33
C LEU A 51 -7.15 -3.83 9.58
N LEU A 52 -6.07 -3.64 8.81
CA LEU A 52 -5.37 -4.73 8.12
C LEU A 52 -4.78 -5.72 9.14
N ARG A 53 -4.18 -5.24 10.23
CA ARG A 53 -3.69 -6.09 11.32
C ARG A 53 -4.80 -6.86 12.04
N LYS A 54 -6.03 -6.32 12.10
CA LYS A 54 -7.19 -7.07 12.62
C LYS A 54 -7.60 -8.23 11.70
N LEU A 55 -7.46 -8.09 10.38
CA LEU A 55 -7.69 -9.20 9.44
C LEU A 55 -6.67 -10.32 9.67
N GLU A 56 -5.40 -9.96 9.85
CA GLU A 56 -4.35 -10.92 10.22
C GLU A 56 -4.68 -11.62 11.54
N TYR A 57 -5.00 -10.85 12.59
CA TYR A 57 -5.38 -11.39 13.91
C TYR A 57 -6.62 -12.31 13.85
N GLY A 58 -7.59 -11.98 13.00
CA GLY A 58 -8.81 -12.75 12.77
C GLY A 58 -8.62 -13.99 11.90
N ASN A 59 -7.38 -14.37 11.55
CA ASN A 59 -7.05 -15.48 10.66
C ASN A 59 -7.84 -15.42 9.35
N PHE A 60 -7.88 -14.25 8.71
CA PHE A 60 -8.57 -14.00 7.45
C PHE A 60 -8.42 -15.11 6.40
N LYS A 61 -7.22 -15.68 6.28
CA LYS A 61 -6.91 -16.78 5.33
C LYS A 61 -7.73 -18.06 5.56
N MET A 62 -8.30 -18.23 6.75
CA MET A 62 -9.13 -19.39 7.11
C MET A 62 -10.63 -19.13 6.98
N TRP A 63 -11.05 -17.93 6.55
CA TRP A 63 -12.47 -17.62 6.37
C TRP A 63 -13.06 -18.38 5.18
N PRO A 64 -14.40 -18.56 5.15
CA PRO A 64 -15.10 -19.09 3.99
C PRO A 64 -14.71 -18.39 2.69
N GLU A 65 -14.68 -19.15 1.59
CA GLU A 65 -14.20 -18.67 0.29
C GLU A 65 -14.88 -17.38 -0.15
N ASP A 66 -16.20 -17.32 -0.08
CA ASP A 66 -16.98 -16.17 -0.54
C ASP A 66 -16.67 -14.90 0.27
N GLU A 67 -16.46 -15.05 1.58
CA GLU A 67 -16.07 -13.94 2.45
C GLU A 67 -14.65 -13.48 2.15
N ARG A 68 -13.73 -14.43 1.97
CA ARG A 68 -12.33 -14.13 1.65
C ARG A 68 -12.20 -13.42 0.31
N ALA A 69 -12.90 -13.91 -0.70
CA ALA A 69 -12.94 -13.31 -2.03
C ALA A 69 -13.50 -11.89 -2.01
N ALA A 70 -14.54 -11.62 -1.21
CA ALA A 70 -15.12 -10.27 -1.09
C ALA A 70 -14.13 -9.27 -0.46
N VAL A 71 -13.41 -9.68 0.59
CA VAL A 71 -12.40 -8.84 1.24
C VAL A 71 -11.19 -8.62 0.32
N GLU A 72 -10.71 -9.67 -0.36
CA GLU A 72 -9.63 -9.55 -1.34
C GLU A 72 -10.02 -8.60 -2.47
N ALA A 73 -11.22 -8.73 -3.03
CA ALA A 73 -11.72 -7.84 -4.07
C ALA A 73 -11.71 -6.38 -3.61
N PHE A 74 -12.14 -6.10 -2.37
CA PHE A 74 -12.04 -4.76 -1.79
C PHE A 74 -10.58 -4.30 -1.68
N ILE A 75 -9.69 -5.11 -1.10
CA ILE A 75 -8.28 -4.75 -0.89
C ILE A 75 -7.60 -4.38 -2.21
N TRP A 76 -7.84 -5.14 -3.28
CA TRP A 76 -7.22 -4.87 -4.58
C TRP A 76 -7.74 -3.61 -5.25
N GLN A 77 -9.05 -3.39 -5.21
CA GLN A 77 -9.66 -2.15 -5.71
C GLN A 77 -9.20 -0.94 -4.89
N TRP A 78 -9.13 -1.10 -3.58
CA TRP A 78 -8.68 -0.05 -2.68
C TRP A 78 -7.20 0.28 -2.90
N TRP A 79 -6.32 -0.71 -3.10
CA TRP A 79 -4.91 -0.48 -3.44
C TRP A 79 -4.75 0.34 -4.74
N GLN A 80 -5.46 -0.04 -5.80
CA GLN A 80 -5.43 0.71 -7.06
C GLN A 80 -5.93 2.14 -6.89
N TYR A 81 -7.06 2.32 -6.19
CA TYR A 81 -7.61 3.64 -5.88
C TYR A 81 -6.61 4.49 -5.11
N ARG A 82 -6.01 3.92 -4.06
CA ARG A 82 -4.98 4.56 -3.23
C ARG A 82 -3.81 5.06 -4.07
N ILE A 83 -3.22 4.20 -4.89
CA ILE A 83 -2.14 4.57 -5.82
C ILE A 83 -2.57 5.69 -6.77
N ALA A 84 -3.82 5.67 -7.25
CA ALA A 84 -4.34 6.66 -8.18
C ALA A 84 -4.65 8.03 -7.54
N THR A 85 -4.91 8.12 -6.24
CA THR A 85 -5.44 9.34 -5.61
C THR A 85 -4.61 9.94 -4.49
N GLN A 86 -3.74 9.17 -3.83
CA GLN A 86 -2.95 9.67 -2.72
C GLN A 86 -1.78 10.56 -3.17
N SER A 87 -1.19 11.33 -2.26
CA SER A 87 -0.05 12.20 -2.58
C SER A 87 1.31 11.63 -2.18
N TYR A 88 1.35 10.52 -1.45
CA TYR A 88 2.58 9.90 -0.94
C TYR A 88 2.46 8.36 -0.91
N PHE A 89 3.59 7.67 -0.91
CA PHE A 89 3.66 6.22 -0.74
C PHE A 89 3.43 5.83 0.71
N ASP A 90 2.34 5.09 0.93
CA ASP A 90 2.01 4.53 2.23
C ASP A 90 2.59 3.11 2.36
N HIS A 91 3.75 3.05 2.99
CA HIS A 91 4.44 1.81 3.30
C HIS A 91 3.67 0.91 4.28
N GLU A 92 2.84 1.46 5.16
CA GLU A 92 2.07 0.68 6.14
C GLU A 92 0.98 -0.12 5.42
N THR A 93 0.22 0.54 4.54
CA THR A 93 -0.77 -0.15 3.71
C THR A 93 -0.11 -1.16 2.77
N PHE A 94 0.99 -0.79 2.11
CA PHE A 94 1.73 -1.71 1.24
C PHE A 94 2.15 -2.98 2.00
N THR A 95 2.70 -2.82 3.21
CA THR A 95 3.12 -3.93 4.08
C THR A 95 1.94 -4.73 4.60
N GLY A 96 0.86 -4.07 5.02
CA GLY A 96 -0.36 -4.72 5.52
C GLY A 96 -1.04 -5.57 4.45
N ILE A 97 -1.14 -5.07 3.21
CA ILE A 97 -1.67 -5.84 2.07
C ILE A 97 -0.78 -7.05 1.78
N TYR A 98 0.54 -6.88 1.79
CA TYR A 98 1.47 -8.01 1.62
C TYR A 98 1.28 -9.09 2.70
N LYS A 99 1.15 -8.72 3.98
CA LYS A 99 0.93 -9.70 5.06
C LYS A 99 -0.35 -10.51 4.88
N ILE A 100 -1.44 -9.83 4.52
CA ILE A 100 -2.75 -10.47 4.36
C ILE A 100 -2.79 -11.34 3.11
N SER A 101 -2.35 -10.81 1.97
CA SER A 101 -2.43 -11.52 0.69
C SER A 101 -1.32 -12.55 0.50
N GLY A 102 -0.09 -12.20 0.90
CA GLY A 102 1.13 -12.91 0.51
C GLY A 102 1.45 -12.81 -0.98
N ASP A 103 0.78 -11.91 -1.71
CA ASP A 103 0.84 -11.82 -3.18
C ASP A 103 1.51 -10.52 -3.62
N LEU A 104 2.84 -10.49 -3.50
CA LEU A 104 3.64 -9.33 -3.93
C LEU A 104 3.49 -9.05 -5.43
N ASP A 105 3.43 -10.11 -6.24
CA ASP A 105 3.39 -9.97 -7.70
C ASP A 105 2.11 -9.19 -8.09
N LYS A 106 0.96 -9.52 -7.50
CA LYS A 106 -0.29 -8.78 -7.72
C LYS A 106 -0.27 -7.35 -7.19
N ILE A 107 0.38 -7.08 -6.04
CA ILE A 107 0.54 -5.72 -5.52
C ILE A 107 1.26 -4.84 -6.54
N LEU A 108 2.37 -5.35 -7.11
CA LEU A 108 3.18 -4.63 -8.08
C LEU A 108 2.49 -4.52 -9.46
N GLU A 109 1.75 -5.53 -9.89
CA GLU A 109 0.95 -5.50 -11.12
C GLU A 109 -0.18 -4.46 -11.07
N CYS A 110 -0.79 -4.27 -9.90
CA CYS A 110 -1.84 -3.26 -9.70
C CYS A 110 -1.31 -1.82 -9.62
N TRP A 111 0.01 -1.63 -9.53
CA TRP A 111 0.63 -0.32 -9.43
C TRP A 111 0.94 0.23 -10.83
N ASN A 112 0.03 1.03 -11.37
CA ASN A 112 0.24 1.69 -12.66
C ASN A 112 1.29 2.80 -12.57
N THR A 113 2.48 2.56 -13.12
CA THR A 113 3.63 3.49 -13.11
C THR A 113 3.77 4.30 -14.40
N ASN A 114 2.72 4.39 -15.22
CA ASN A 114 2.72 5.27 -16.38
C ASN A 114 2.95 6.72 -15.93
N ILE A 115 3.87 7.43 -16.61
CA ILE A 115 4.31 8.80 -16.27
C ILE A 115 3.16 9.81 -16.16
N ARG A 116 2.06 9.57 -16.88
CA ARG A 116 0.88 10.44 -16.89
C ARG A 116 -0.07 10.19 -15.73
N GLU A 117 0.09 9.06 -15.05
CA GLU A 117 -0.78 8.60 -13.98
C GLU A 117 -0.14 8.87 -12.61
N ASN A 118 -0.98 9.01 -11.58
CA ASN A 118 -0.50 9.32 -10.24
C ASN A 118 0.44 8.25 -9.67
N GLY A 119 0.28 6.99 -10.08
CA GLY A 119 1.13 5.90 -9.58
C GLY A 119 2.60 6.07 -9.94
N PHE A 120 2.97 6.82 -10.98
CA PHE A 120 4.36 7.22 -11.22
C PHE A 120 4.89 8.15 -10.12
N LYS A 121 4.08 9.12 -9.66
CA LYS A 121 4.46 9.99 -8.53
C LYS A 121 4.64 9.20 -7.24
N ILE A 122 3.75 8.24 -7.00
CA ILE A 122 3.87 7.35 -5.84
C ILE A 122 5.12 6.46 -5.94
N LEU A 123 5.51 6.03 -7.16
CA LEU A 123 6.76 5.29 -7.36
C LEU A 123 7.97 6.17 -7.00
N VAL A 124 7.99 7.41 -7.48
CA VAL A 124 9.07 8.37 -7.19
C VAL A 124 9.16 8.61 -5.68
N ASP A 125 8.04 8.88 -5.01
CA ASP A 125 7.99 9.08 -3.56
C ASP A 125 8.42 7.84 -2.77
N CYS A 126 8.01 6.64 -3.22
CA CYS A 126 8.47 5.36 -2.66
C CYS A 126 10.00 5.25 -2.72
N ILE A 127 10.60 5.57 -3.88
CA ILE A 127 12.05 5.45 -4.02
C ILE A 127 12.78 6.49 -3.17
N ASP A 128 12.34 7.75 -3.24
CA ASP A 128 12.98 8.87 -2.57
C ASP A 128 13.03 8.68 -1.04
N ASN A 129 11.94 8.20 -0.46
CA ASN A 129 11.80 8.07 0.98
C ASN A 129 12.19 6.69 1.54
N TYR A 130 12.09 5.62 0.74
CA TYR A 130 12.12 4.25 1.27
C TYR A 130 13.10 3.29 0.61
N TYR A 131 13.72 3.65 -0.53
CA TYR A 131 14.59 2.71 -1.24
C TYR A 131 15.87 2.36 -0.48
N SER A 132 16.38 3.27 0.35
CA SER A 132 17.50 2.99 1.26
C SER A 132 17.16 1.84 2.22
N ASP A 133 15.93 1.79 2.74
CA ASP A 133 15.46 0.71 3.62
C ASP A 133 15.39 -0.62 2.86
N LEU A 134 14.95 -0.59 1.59
CA LEU A 134 14.89 -1.77 0.70
C LEU A 134 16.27 -2.32 0.30
N ILE A 135 17.30 -1.48 0.23
CA ILE A 135 18.66 -1.88 -0.18
C ILE A 135 19.49 -2.33 1.03
N TYR A 136 19.39 -1.63 2.15
CA TYR A 136 20.29 -1.80 3.29
C TYR A 136 19.66 -2.57 4.46
N ASP A 137 18.62 -3.38 4.18
CA ASP A 137 17.92 -4.19 5.17
C ASP A 137 17.44 -3.35 6.37
N GLY A 138 16.72 -2.28 6.03
CA GLY A 138 16.17 -1.37 7.01
C GLY A 138 14.98 -1.95 7.77
N LYS A 139 14.41 -1.15 8.69
CA LYS A 139 13.41 -1.63 9.64
C LYS A 139 12.00 -1.61 9.08
N ILE A 140 11.75 -0.83 8.03
CA ILE A 140 10.41 -0.57 7.51
C ILE A 140 9.89 -1.83 6.81
N PHE A 141 10.69 -2.46 5.96
CA PHE A 141 10.29 -3.66 5.20
C PHE A 141 10.80 -4.98 5.80
N LYS A 142 11.18 -4.99 7.08
CA LYS A 142 11.71 -6.18 7.79
C LYS A 142 10.81 -7.43 7.72
N ASP A 143 9.51 -7.24 7.49
CA ASP A 143 8.53 -8.33 7.44
C ASP A 143 8.47 -8.99 6.04
N PHE A 144 9.11 -8.39 5.04
CA PHE A 144 9.25 -8.97 3.71
C PHE A 144 10.38 -10.00 3.69
N LYS A 145 10.18 -11.08 2.94
CA LYS A 145 11.24 -12.06 2.70
C LYS A 145 12.30 -11.46 1.78
N SER A 146 13.54 -11.93 1.90
CA SER A 146 14.65 -11.47 1.07
C SER A 146 14.41 -11.66 -0.44
N GLU A 147 13.71 -12.73 -0.83
CA GLU A 147 13.26 -12.97 -2.21
C GLU A 147 12.26 -11.93 -2.71
N ASP A 148 11.36 -11.47 -1.84
CA ASP A 148 10.36 -10.44 -2.15
C ASP A 148 11.01 -9.04 -2.22
N ILE A 149 11.96 -8.73 -1.34
CA ILE A 149 12.79 -7.52 -1.46
C ILE A 149 13.54 -7.49 -2.80
N LYS A 150 14.13 -8.61 -3.23
CA LYS A 150 14.78 -8.73 -4.55
C LYS A 150 13.80 -8.49 -5.70
N LYS A 151 12.55 -8.98 -5.59
CA LYS A 151 11.50 -8.74 -6.58
C LYS A 151 11.12 -7.26 -6.64
N ILE A 152 10.93 -6.60 -5.50
CA ILE A 152 10.64 -5.15 -5.42
C ILE A 152 11.77 -4.36 -6.08
N ASN A 153 13.02 -4.64 -5.71
CA ASN A 153 14.18 -3.95 -6.28
C ASN A 153 14.30 -4.19 -7.80
N SER A 154 14.04 -5.41 -8.27
CA SER A 154 13.99 -5.73 -9.69
C SER A 154 12.88 -4.97 -10.43
N TRP A 155 11.70 -4.82 -9.81
CA TRP A 155 10.58 -4.06 -10.36
C TRP A 155 10.88 -2.56 -10.41
N ILE A 156 11.52 -1.99 -9.39
CA ILE A 156 12.00 -0.59 -9.40
C ILE A 156 12.99 -0.39 -10.55
N VAL A 157 13.97 -1.28 -10.72
CA VAL A 157 14.94 -1.20 -11.81
C VAL A 157 14.29 -1.30 -13.18
N LYS A 158 13.22 -2.10 -13.35
CA LYS A 158 12.45 -2.16 -14.61
C LYS A 158 11.76 -0.83 -14.95
N ASN A 159 11.51 0.03 -13.97
CA ASN A 159 10.90 1.34 -14.18
C ASN A 159 11.92 2.45 -14.50
N LYS A 160 13.21 2.15 -14.65
CA LYS A 160 14.24 3.15 -14.99
C LYS A 160 13.89 4.00 -16.21
N THR A 161 13.46 3.37 -17.30
CA THR A 161 13.05 4.10 -18.52
C THR A 161 11.88 5.05 -18.24
N ASN A 162 10.93 4.66 -17.40
CA ASN A 162 9.83 5.55 -16.99
C ASN A 162 10.35 6.73 -16.16
N LEU A 163 11.37 6.54 -15.32
CA LEU A 163 12.00 7.63 -14.54
C LEU A 163 12.73 8.61 -15.47
N GLU A 164 13.51 8.11 -16.42
CA GLU A 164 14.19 8.93 -17.45
C GLU A 164 13.19 9.76 -18.26
N GLU A 165 12.19 9.12 -18.85
CA GLU A 165 11.13 9.80 -19.61
C GLU A 165 10.29 10.72 -18.71
N GLY A 166 10.09 10.34 -17.45
CA GLY A 166 9.39 11.12 -16.45
C GLY A 166 10.07 12.46 -16.17
N PHE A 167 11.39 12.47 -16.04
CA PHE A 167 12.16 13.72 -15.90
C PHE A 167 11.83 14.70 -17.04
N PHE A 168 12.00 14.28 -18.29
CA PHE A 168 11.70 15.13 -19.45
C PHE A 168 10.23 15.53 -19.53
N TYR A 169 9.32 14.65 -19.09
CA TYR A 169 7.89 14.96 -19.07
C TYR A 169 7.55 16.09 -18.09
N PHE A 170 8.25 16.17 -16.95
CA PHE A 170 7.98 17.13 -15.88
C PHE A 170 8.90 18.36 -15.88
N GLU A 171 10.05 18.35 -16.57
CA GLU A 171 11.06 19.44 -16.52
C GLU A 171 10.50 20.84 -16.81
N ASN A 172 9.44 20.93 -17.62
CA ASN A 172 8.77 22.19 -17.98
C ASN A 172 7.38 22.36 -17.34
N LYS A 173 6.90 21.39 -16.55
CA LYS A 173 5.59 21.39 -15.91
C LYS A 173 5.67 21.55 -14.39
N ASP A 174 6.67 20.94 -13.79
CA ASP A 174 6.92 20.88 -12.36
C ASP A 174 8.42 20.64 -12.15
N VAL A 175 9.17 21.74 -12.04
CA VAL A 175 10.64 21.70 -11.99
C VAL A 175 11.13 21.02 -10.72
N GLU A 176 10.46 21.27 -9.59
CA GLU A 176 10.79 20.67 -8.30
C GLU A 176 10.58 19.15 -8.36
N PHE A 177 9.44 18.71 -8.88
CA PHE A 177 9.20 17.28 -9.04
C PHE A 177 10.18 16.63 -10.04
N ALA A 178 10.51 17.31 -11.15
CA ALA A 178 11.50 16.79 -12.11
C ALA A 178 12.88 16.61 -11.45
N GLU A 179 13.30 17.53 -10.58
CA GLU A 179 14.53 17.38 -9.79
C GLU A 179 14.47 16.14 -8.90
N THR A 180 13.35 15.89 -8.21
CA THR A 180 13.14 14.66 -7.43
C THR A 180 13.24 13.41 -8.31
N VAL A 181 12.62 13.41 -9.50
CA VAL A 181 12.73 12.28 -10.44
C VAL A 181 14.19 12.01 -10.82
N SER A 182 14.97 13.06 -11.11
CA SER A 182 16.39 12.94 -11.43
C SER A 182 17.20 12.34 -10.27
N ASN A 183 16.95 12.80 -9.03
CA ASN A 183 17.63 12.30 -7.83
C ASN A 183 17.31 10.81 -7.57
N VAL A 184 16.04 10.45 -7.73
CA VAL A 184 15.55 9.08 -7.63
C VAL A 184 16.17 8.18 -8.69
N LEU A 185 16.19 8.61 -9.97
CA LEU A 185 16.83 7.87 -11.05
C LEU A 185 18.31 7.59 -10.75
N PHE A 186 19.06 8.62 -10.36
CA PHE A 186 20.47 8.48 -9.99
C PHE A 186 20.66 7.47 -8.84
N THR A 187 19.77 7.49 -7.84
CA THR A 187 19.81 6.55 -6.72
C THR A 187 19.57 5.11 -7.18
N VAL A 188 18.62 4.90 -8.10
CA VAL A 188 18.36 3.57 -8.69
C VAL A 188 19.54 3.09 -9.53
N GLU A 189 20.15 3.96 -10.34
CA GLU A 189 21.32 3.62 -11.16
C GLU A 189 22.54 3.25 -10.33
N LYS A 190 22.86 4.04 -9.30
CA LYS A 190 23.98 3.78 -8.41
C LYS A 190 23.87 2.44 -7.68
N ASN A 191 22.65 2.02 -7.35
CA ASN A 191 22.42 0.83 -6.55
C ASN A 191 22.02 -0.41 -7.36
N CYS A 192 21.70 -0.28 -8.65
CA CYS A 192 21.32 -1.45 -9.46
C CYS A 192 22.48 -2.43 -9.66
N GLU A 193 23.72 -1.96 -9.56
CA GLU A 193 24.91 -2.80 -9.66
C GLU A 193 25.13 -3.64 -8.40
N ASN A 194 24.65 -3.15 -7.24
CA ASN A 194 24.72 -3.86 -5.95
C ASN A 194 23.66 -4.97 -5.81
N LEU A 195 22.75 -5.11 -6.78
CA LEU A 195 21.69 -6.13 -6.80
C LEU A 195 22.08 -7.41 -7.56
N LYS A 196 23.30 -7.47 -8.12
CA LYS A 196 23.88 -8.66 -8.79
C LYS A 196 24.58 -9.55 -7.77
#